data_AF-A0A258D3Q6-F1
#
_entry.id   AF-A0A258D3Q6-F1
#
_cell.length_a   1.000
_cell.length_b   1.000
_cell.length_c   1.000
_cell.angle_alpha   90.00
_cell.angle_beta   90.00
_cell.angle_gamma   90.00
#
_symmetry.space_group_name_H-M   'P 1'
#
loop_
_entity.id
_entity.type
_entity.pdbx_description
1 polymer ?
#
loop_
_entity_poly.entity_id
_entity_poly.type
_entity_poly.pdbx_seq_one_letter_code
_entity_poly.pdbx_strand_id
1 'polypeptide(L)'
;MTAESITAGGVWSDVGLLALNAGSSSLKFAVFSAQGETALATGQADRIGPEGTLKIKDAAGHPIEPAQGALTSHDTALATVIATLKRAFPDLKIAAVGHRVVHGGIHYTAPVVVDENVLQTLSTLSSFAPLH
;
A
#
# COMPACT_ATOMS: atom_id res chain seq x y z
N MET A 1 -6.49 -17.04 -22.87
CA MET A 1 -7.67 -16.21 -22.56
C MET A 1 -7.36 -14.82 -23.04
N THR A 2 -7.92 -14.46 -24.19
CA THR A 2 -7.67 -13.21 -24.90
C THR A 2 -8.37 -12.05 -24.19
N ALA A 3 -7.69 -10.90 -24.15
CA ALA A 3 -8.21 -9.66 -23.61
C ALA A 3 -9.35 -9.15 -24.51
N GLU A 4 -10.58 -9.56 -24.22
CA GLU A 4 -11.77 -8.98 -24.82
C GLU A 4 -12.36 -7.94 -23.86
N SER A 5 -12.24 -6.69 -24.28
CA SER A 5 -13.29 -5.67 -24.26
C SER A 5 -14.09 -5.51 -22.95
N ILE A 6 -13.52 -4.81 -21.98
CA ILE A 6 -14.31 -4.14 -20.95
C ILE A 6 -14.68 -2.75 -21.49
N THR A 7 -15.94 -2.61 -21.89
CA THR A 7 -16.56 -1.39 -22.41
C THR A 7 -16.41 -0.20 -21.45
N ALA A 8 -16.09 0.94 -22.05
CA ALA A 8 -16.16 2.28 -21.46
C ALA A 8 -17.56 2.55 -20.86
N GLY A 9 -17.61 2.95 -19.59
CA GLY A 9 -18.86 3.30 -18.89
C GLY A 9 -18.82 3.20 -17.37
N GLY A 10 -17.81 2.53 -16.78
CA GLY A 10 -17.61 2.51 -15.34
C GLY A 10 -16.91 3.78 -14.85
N VAL A 11 -17.36 4.33 -13.73
CA VAL A 11 -16.74 5.49 -13.05
C VAL A 11 -15.42 5.01 -12.41
N TRP A 12 -14.36 4.89 -13.22
CA TRP A 12 -13.03 4.46 -12.75
C TRP A 12 -12.34 5.52 -11.87
N SER A 13 -12.92 6.73 -11.73
CA SER A 13 -12.36 7.80 -10.90
C SER A 13 -12.35 7.41 -9.43
N ASP A 14 -13.31 6.57 -9.05
CA ASP A 14 -13.55 6.14 -7.68
C ASP A 14 -12.80 4.83 -7.39
N VAL A 15 -12.03 4.30 -8.35
CA VAL A 15 -11.22 3.11 -8.16
C VAL A 15 -9.83 3.52 -7.69
N GLY A 16 -9.40 2.99 -6.55
CA GLY A 16 -8.12 3.31 -5.94
C GLY A 16 -7.12 2.15 -5.98
N LEU A 17 -5.83 2.50 -6.03
CA LEU A 17 -4.70 1.59 -5.91
C LEU A 17 -3.86 2.00 -4.70
N LEU A 18 -3.58 1.07 -3.79
CA LEU A 18 -2.74 1.33 -2.61
C LEU A 18 -1.36 0.71 -2.81
N ALA A 19 -0.31 1.52 -2.80
CA ALA A 19 1.08 1.04 -2.80
C ALA A 19 1.62 1.04 -1.37
N LEU A 20 2.23 -0.09 -0.96
CA LEU A 20 2.81 -0.31 0.36
C LEU A 20 4.29 -0.66 0.25
N ASN A 21 5.09 -0.09 1.16
CA ASN A 21 6.48 -0.43 1.38
C ASN A 21 6.71 -0.53 2.89
N ALA A 22 6.77 -1.77 3.38
CA ALA A 22 7.05 -2.06 4.77
C ALA A 22 8.57 -2.27 4.96
N GLY A 23 9.12 -1.66 6.01
CA GLY A 23 10.42 -2.01 6.58
C GLY A 23 10.25 -2.49 8.02
N SER A 24 11.33 -2.84 8.70
CA SER A 24 11.29 -3.41 10.06
C SER A 24 10.53 -2.58 11.11
N SER A 25 10.53 -1.25 10.99
CA SER A 25 9.86 -0.33 11.93
C SER A 25 9.09 0.81 11.27
N SER A 26 8.87 0.72 9.95
CA SER A 26 8.17 1.75 9.18
C SER A 26 7.26 1.15 8.12
N LEU A 27 6.24 1.91 7.75
CA LEU A 27 5.33 1.60 6.64
C LEU A 27 5.12 2.87 5.82
N LYS A 28 5.69 2.90 4.62
CA LYS A 28 5.43 3.96 3.63
C LYS A 28 4.30 3.53 2.73
N PHE A 29 3.47 4.48 2.33
CA PHE A 29 2.36 4.21 1.44
C PHE A 29 2.02 5.39 0.54
N ALA A 30 1.35 5.08 -0.56
CA ALA A 30 0.74 6.05 -1.45
C ALA A 30 -0.57 5.47 -1.99
N VAL A 31 -1.59 6.32 -2.15
CA VAL A 31 -2.86 5.95 -2.76
C VAL A 31 -3.03 6.72 -4.07
N PHE A 32 -3.44 6.02 -5.12
CA PHE A 32 -3.64 6.55 -6.47
C PHE A 32 -5.07 6.30 -6.90
N SER A 33 -5.58 7.14 -7.80
CA SER A 33 -6.74 6.76 -8.63
C SER A 33 -6.26 5.85 -9.76
N ALA A 34 -7.09 4.88 -10.18
CA ALA A 34 -6.78 3.99 -11.31
C ALA A 34 -6.61 4.73 -12.65
N GLN A 35 -7.00 6.00 -12.73
CA GLN A 35 -6.90 6.85 -13.91
C GLN A 35 -5.67 7.77 -13.92
N GLY A 36 -4.97 7.89 -12.79
CA GLY A 36 -3.95 8.92 -12.58
C GLY A 36 -2.60 8.36 -12.14
N GLU A 37 -1.52 8.99 -12.61
CA GLU A 37 -0.15 8.65 -12.20
C GLU A 37 0.29 9.41 -10.93
N THR A 38 -0.47 10.43 -10.53
CA THR A 38 -0.20 11.22 -9.33
C THR A 38 -0.92 10.63 -8.13
N ALA A 39 -0.19 10.50 -7.02
CA ALA A 39 -0.77 10.03 -5.76
C ALA A 39 -1.79 11.05 -5.23
N LEU A 40 -2.98 10.58 -4.86
CA LEU A 40 -4.01 11.36 -4.16
C LEU A 40 -3.53 11.71 -2.75
N ALA A 41 -2.83 10.79 -2.09
CA ALA A 41 -2.15 11.01 -0.83
C ALA A 41 -0.92 10.12 -0.69
N THR A 42 0.05 10.59 0.10
CA THR A 42 1.24 9.84 0.50
C THR A 42 1.40 9.91 2.01
N GLY A 43 1.99 8.89 2.60
CA GLY A 43 2.23 8.90 4.03
C GLY A 43 3.25 7.88 4.49
N GLN A 44 3.59 8.00 5.77
CA GLN A 44 4.53 7.13 6.44
C GLN A 44 4.12 6.96 7.90
N ALA A 45 3.95 5.72 8.31
CA ALA A 45 4.10 5.34 9.71
C ALA A 45 5.59 5.08 9.98
N ASP A 46 6.11 5.68 11.05
CA ASP A 46 7.51 5.58 11.45
C ASP A 46 7.61 5.27 12.94
N ARG A 47 8.72 4.65 13.35
CA ARG A 47 8.96 4.17 14.72
C ARG A 47 7.82 3.29 15.24
N ILE A 48 7.26 2.43 14.39
CA ILE A 48 6.17 1.49 14.74
C ILE A 48 6.55 0.76 16.03
N GLY A 49 5.67 0.84 17.02
CA GLY A 49 5.95 0.53 18.42
C GLY A 49 5.35 1.58 19.36
N PRO A 50 5.78 1.62 20.63
CA PRO A 50 5.26 2.57 21.64
C PRO A 50 5.37 4.05 21.26
N GLU A 51 6.38 4.37 20.44
CA GLU A 51 6.71 5.72 19.98
C GLU A 51 6.24 6.01 18.54
N GLY A 52 5.30 5.19 18.04
CA GLY A 52 4.82 5.24 16.67
C GLY A 52 4.28 6.62 16.28
N THR A 53 4.60 7.03 15.06
CA THR A 53 4.08 8.28 14.47
C THR A 53 3.53 8.01 13.08
N LEU A 54 2.51 8.76 12.69
CA LEU A 54 1.91 8.68 11.37
C LEU A 54 1.79 10.08 10.79
N LYS A 55 2.36 10.28 9.60
CA LYS A 55 2.25 11.52 8.82
C LYS A 55 1.66 11.20 7.46
N ILE A 56 0.67 11.97 7.05
CA ILE A 56 -0.03 11.80 5.78
C ILE A 56 -0.23 13.17 5.17
N LYS A 57 -0.07 13.27 3.85
CA LYS A 57 -0.33 14.49 3.08
C LYS A 57 -1.08 14.20 1.79
N ASP A 58 -1.92 15.14 1.37
CA ASP A 58 -2.60 15.11 0.07
C ASP A 58 -1.63 15.41 -1.10
N ALA A 59 -2.16 15.40 -2.32
CA ALA A 59 -1.41 15.72 -3.53
C ALA A 59 -0.83 17.15 -3.56
N ALA A 60 -1.46 18.10 -2.87
CA ALA A 60 -1.01 19.48 -2.73
C ALA A 60 0.01 19.66 -1.60
N GLY A 61 0.26 18.62 -0.80
CA GLY A 61 1.17 18.63 0.33
C GLY A 61 0.54 19.08 1.65
N HIS A 62 -0.78 19.29 1.71
CA HIS A 62 -1.45 19.61 2.95
C HIS A 62 -1.54 18.38 3.85
N PRO A 63 -1.36 18.53 5.18
CA PRO A 63 -1.46 17.42 6.10
C PRO A 63 -2.90 16.87 6.15
N ILE A 64 -3.02 15.54 6.17
CA ILE A 64 -4.26 14.83 6.47
C ILE A 64 -4.14 14.30 7.90
N GLU A 65 -5.03 14.75 8.78
CA GLU A 65 -5.06 14.30 10.17
C GLU A 65 -5.30 12.79 10.26
N PRO A 66 -4.46 12.04 10.99
CA PRO A 66 -4.66 10.61 11.22
C PRO A 66 -5.99 10.28 11.91
N ALA A 67 -6.56 9.12 11.60
CA ALA A 67 -7.62 8.54 12.41
C ALA A 67 -7.09 8.13 13.78
N GLN A 68 -7.99 8.05 14.77
CA GLN A 68 -7.65 7.40 16.04
C GLN A 68 -7.30 5.93 15.77
N GLY A 69 -6.19 5.49 16.35
CA GLY A 69 -5.69 4.13 16.17
C GLY A 69 -4.32 3.94 16.83
N ALA A 70 -3.91 2.69 16.97
CA ALA A 70 -2.60 2.33 17.50
C ALA A 70 -1.57 2.21 16.38
N LEU A 71 -0.31 2.50 16.69
CA LEU A 71 0.84 2.33 15.80
C LEU A 71 1.85 1.35 16.39
N THR A 72 1.39 0.39 17.19
CA THR A 72 2.23 -0.53 17.98
C THR A 72 2.75 -1.72 17.17
N SER A 73 2.16 -1.98 16.00
CA SER A 73 2.55 -3.03 15.06
C SER A 73 2.24 -2.59 13.62
N HIS A 74 2.77 -3.30 12.61
CA HIS A 74 2.43 -3.03 11.21
C HIS A 74 0.93 -3.17 10.94
N ASP A 75 0.27 -4.16 11.54
CA ASP A 75 -1.16 -4.39 11.38
C ASP A 75 -1.99 -3.21 11.90
N THR A 76 -1.67 -2.73 13.11
CA THR A 76 -2.38 -1.60 13.72
C THR A 76 -2.07 -0.28 13.00
N ALA A 77 -0.82 -0.11 12.55
CA ALA A 77 -0.44 1.03 11.71
C ALA A 77 -1.19 1.03 10.37
N LEU A 78 -1.25 -0.10 9.68
CA LEU A 78 -1.98 -0.24 8.41
C LEU A 78 -3.48 -0.01 8.61
N ALA A 79 -4.08 -0.54 9.69
CA ALA A 79 -5.48 -0.29 10.03
C ALA A 79 -5.76 1.21 10.22
N THR A 80 -4.87 1.92 10.93
CA THR A 80 -4.97 3.37 11.15
C THR A 80 -4.84 4.15 9.82
N VAL A 81 -3.93 3.72 8.94
CA VAL A 81 -3.79 4.27 7.58
C VAL A 81 -5.07 4.08 6.77
N ILE A 82 -5.61 2.86 6.71
CA ILE A 82 -6.84 2.55 5.96
C ILE A 82 -8.02 3.37 6.49
N ALA A 83 -8.17 3.48 7.82
CA ALA A 83 -9.23 4.30 8.43
C ALA A 83 -9.08 5.78 8.06
N THR A 84 -7.86 6.30 8.02
CA THR A 84 -7.59 7.69 7.62
C THR A 84 -7.93 7.92 6.15
N LEU A 85 -7.50 7.01 5.26
CA LEU A 85 -7.77 7.11 3.83
C LEU A 85 -9.27 7.01 3.52
N LYS A 86 -10.01 6.11 4.18
CA LYS A 86 -11.47 6.02 4.03
C LYS A 86 -12.19 7.30 4.46
N ARG A 87 -11.68 8.01 5.48
CA ARG A 87 -12.25 9.30 5.90
C ARG A 87 -11.92 10.41 4.89
N ALA A 88 -10.68 10.46 4.41
CA ALA A 88 -10.22 11.50 3.49
C ALA A 88 -10.81 11.35 2.08
N PHE A 89 -11.04 10.10 1.64
CA PHE A 89 -11.53 9.75 0.30
C PHE A 89 -12.69 8.75 0.41
N PRO A 90 -13.88 9.19 0.88
CA PRO A 90 -15.00 8.29 1.20
C PRO A 90 -15.54 7.51 0.00
N ASP A 91 -15.46 8.10 -1.20
CA ASP A 91 -15.93 7.48 -2.43
C ASP A 91 -14.90 6.54 -3.06
N LEU A 92 -13.63 6.60 -2.62
CA LEU A 92 -12.54 5.80 -3.20
C LEU A 92 -12.60 4.34 -2.74
N LYS A 93 -12.80 3.44 -3.70
CA LYS A 93 -12.81 1.99 -3.54
C LYS A 93 -11.47 1.40 -3.93
N ILE A 94 -10.68 0.97 -2.96
CA ILE A 94 -9.40 0.29 -3.22
C ILE A 94 -9.65 -1.05 -3.91
N ALA A 95 -9.20 -1.18 -5.16
CA ALA A 95 -9.36 -2.40 -5.95
C ALA A 95 -8.12 -3.31 -5.91
N ALA A 96 -6.93 -2.75 -5.67
CA ALA A 96 -5.70 -3.52 -5.57
C ALA A 96 -4.70 -2.88 -4.60
N VAL A 97 -3.83 -3.73 -4.07
CA VAL A 97 -2.70 -3.33 -3.22
C VAL A 97 -1.41 -3.85 -3.83
N GLY A 98 -0.46 -2.95 -4.07
CA GLY A 98 0.89 -3.29 -4.51
C GLY A 98 1.85 -3.31 -3.33
N HIS A 99 2.60 -4.38 -3.15
CA HIS A 99 3.61 -4.51 -2.10
C HIS A 99 5.02 -4.46 -2.70
N ARG A 100 5.88 -3.58 -2.19
CA ARG A 100 7.30 -3.59 -2.55
C ARG A 100 7.99 -4.75 -1.84
N VAL A 101 8.51 -5.69 -2.62
CA VAL A 101 9.38 -6.78 -2.15
C VAL A 101 10.82 -6.45 -2.49
N VAL A 102 11.74 -6.60 -1.54
CA VAL A 102 13.16 -6.21 -1.72
C VAL A 102 13.90 -7.17 -2.64
N HIS A 103 13.67 -8.47 -2.51
CA HIS A 103 14.39 -9.49 -3.26
C HIS A 103 13.43 -10.58 -3.75
N GLY A 104 13.25 -10.67 -5.07
CA GLY A 104 12.44 -11.71 -5.74
C GLY A 104 13.25 -12.95 -6.16
N GLY A 105 14.55 -12.98 -5.85
CA GLY A 105 15.47 -14.00 -6.35
C GLY A 105 15.57 -13.98 -7.87
N ILE A 106 15.87 -15.13 -8.47
CA ILE A 106 15.88 -15.29 -9.93
C ILE A 106 14.48 -15.56 -10.52
N HIS A 107 13.49 -15.81 -9.65
CA HIS A 107 12.16 -16.28 -10.06
C HIS A 107 11.22 -15.14 -10.43
N TYR A 108 11.38 -13.96 -9.83
CA TYR A 108 10.49 -12.81 -10.04
C TYR A 108 11.26 -11.61 -10.59
N THR A 109 11.28 -11.47 -11.91
CA THR A 109 11.93 -10.36 -12.63
C THR A 109 10.97 -9.25 -13.05
N ALA A 110 9.67 -9.43 -12.78
CA ALA A 110 8.60 -8.47 -13.04
C ALA A 110 7.55 -8.52 -11.91
N PRO A 111 6.69 -7.50 -11.76
CA PRO A 111 5.56 -7.55 -10.82
C PRO A 111 4.65 -8.75 -11.10
N VAL A 112 4.22 -9.43 -10.04
CA VAL A 112 3.32 -10.59 -10.11
C VAL A 112 2.15 -10.42 -9.15
N VAL A 113 1.03 -11.08 -9.46
CA VAL A 113 -0.06 -11.24 -8.49
C VAL A 113 0.41 -12.19 -7.40
N VAL A 114 0.26 -11.77 -6.14
CA VAL A 114 0.67 -12.57 -4.99
C VAL A 114 -0.34 -13.70 -4.79
N ASP A 115 0.14 -14.93 -4.86
CA ASP A 115 -0.57 -16.14 -4.45
C ASP A 115 0.24 -16.89 -3.37
N GLU A 116 -0.28 -18.03 -2.92
CA GLU A 116 0.38 -18.85 -1.91
C GLU A 116 1.78 -19.33 -2.33
N ASN A 117 1.99 -19.65 -3.61
CA ASN A 117 3.28 -20.10 -4.11
C ASN A 117 4.31 -18.95 -4.15
N VAL A 118 3.86 -17.74 -4.48
CA VAL A 118 4.69 -16.53 -4.36
C VAL A 118 5.11 -16.31 -2.91
N LEU A 119 4.19 -16.40 -1.95
CA LEU A 119 4.51 -16.23 -0.53
C LEU A 119 5.52 -17.27 -0.04
N GLN A 120 5.32 -18.54 -0.39
CA GLN A 120 6.25 -19.61 -0.03
C GLN A 120 7.65 -19.37 -0.60
N THR A 121 7.74 -19.02 -1.88
CA THR A 121 9.02 -18.71 -2.53
C THR A 121 9.72 -17.54 -1.85
N LEU A 122 9.01 -16.44 -1.59
CA LEU A 122 9.58 -15.28 -0.91
C LEU A 122 10.05 -15.60 0.52
N SER A 123 9.35 -16.47 1.24
CA SER A 123 9.77 -16.91 2.58
C SER A 123 11.15 -17.58 2.56
N THR A 124 11.43 -18.40 1.54
CA THR A 124 12.75 -19.03 1.36
C THR A 124 13.88 -18.05 1.08
N LEU A 125 13.54 -16.86 0.59
CA LEU A 125 14.50 -15.80 0.22
C LEU A 125 14.78 -14.82 1.37
N SER A 126 14.11 -14.96 2.52
CA SER A 126 14.26 -14.07 3.67
C SER A 126 15.70 -13.94 4.17
N SER A 127 16.52 -14.99 4.02
CA SER A 127 17.95 -14.97 4.36
C SER A 127 18.77 -13.97 3.55
N PHE A 128 18.34 -13.63 2.33
CA PHE A 128 19.00 -12.62 1.49
C PHE A 128 18.59 -11.18 1.86
N ALA A 129 17.54 -10.99 2.67
CA ALA A 129 17.06 -9.69 3.13
C ALA A 129 16.53 -9.75 4.58
N PRO A 130 17.37 -10.11 5.57
CA PRO A 130 16.92 -10.50 6.92
C PRO A 130 16.28 -9.40 7.76
N LEU A 131 16.29 -8.15 7.27
CA LEU A 131 15.74 -6.99 7.95
C LEU A 131 14.46 -6.45 7.28
N HIS A 132 13.95 -7.16 6.27
CA HIS A 132 12.82 -6.75 5.42
C HIS A 132 11.85 -7.89 5.20
#